data_AF-A0A931UCY1-F1
#
_entry.id   AF-A0A931UCY1-F1
#
_cell.length_a   1.000
_cell.length_b   1.000
_cell.length_c   1.000
_cell.angle_alpha   90.00
_cell.angle_beta   90.00
_cell.angle_gamma   90.00
#
_symmetry.space_group_name_H-M   'P 1'
#
loop_
_entity.id
_entity.type
_entity.pdbx_description
1 polymer ?
#
loop_
_entity_poly.entity_id
_entity_poly.type
_entity_poly.pdbx_seq_one_letter_code
_entity_poly.pdbx_strand_id
1 'polypeptide(L)' 'MLDVKEIFKRIPHRYPFLLVDRILEIEGDQKIVGIKNVTFNEGFFQGHFPNRPVMPGVLI' A
#
# COMPACT_ATOMS: atom_id res chain seq x y z
N MET A 1 6.15 12.65 -8.91
CA MET A 1 5.75 11.22 -8.81
C MET A 1 6.87 10.46 -8.10
N LEU A 2 6.57 9.78 -6.99
CA LEU A 2 7.56 8.98 -6.23
C LEU A 2 7.26 7.51 -6.41
N ASP A 3 8.29 6.71 -6.69
CA ASP A 3 8.19 5.25 -6.79
C ASP A 3 8.55 4.56 -5.47
N VAL A 4 8.47 3.23 -5.45
CA VAL A 4 8.75 2.41 -4.26
C VAL A 4 10.17 2.62 -3.71
N LYS A 5 11.17 2.92 -4.55
CA LYS A 5 12.56 3.13 -4.09
C LYS A 5 12.68 4.43 -3.31
N GLU A 6 12.00 5.47 -3.76
CA GLU A 6 11.94 6.73 -3.03
C GLU A 6 11.11 6.61 -1.74
N ILE A 7 10.03 5.82 -1.76
CA ILE A 7 9.23 5.52 -0.57
C ILE A 7 10.07 4.80 0.49
N PHE A 8 10.89 3.81 0.10
CA PHE A 8 11.77 3.10 1.03
C PHE A 8 12.74 4.02 1.79
N LYS A 9 13.22 5.09 1.15
CA LYS A 9 14.13 6.05 1.78
C LYS A 9 13.43 6.96 2.79
N ARG A 10 12.11 7.14 2.65
CA ARG A 10 11.33 8.13 3.41
C ARG A 10 10.61 7.53 4.61
N ILE A 11 10.17 6.27 4.52
CA ILE A 11 9.46 5.59 5.62
C ILE A 11 10.11 4.25 5.97
N PRO A 12 10.00 3.81 7.25
CA PRO A 12 10.63 2.58 7.71
C PRO A 12 9.88 1.30 7.30
N HIS A 13 8.60 1.42 6.91
CA HIS A 13 7.75 0.28 6.55
C HIS A 13 8.34 -0.55 5.41
N ARG A 14 8.31 -1.88 5.56
CA ARG A 14 8.76 -2.89 4.58
C ARG A 14 7.75 -4.03 4.53
N TYR A 15 7.92 -4.98 3.60
CA TYR A 15 7.10 -6.18 3.56
C TYR A 15 7.03 -6.86 4.95
N PRO A 16 5.84 -7.28 5.42
CA PRO A 16 4.54 -7.25 4.73
C PRO A 16 3.68 -6.00 4.98
N PHE A 17 4.23 -4.94 5.58
CA PHE A 17 3.50 -3.74 6.04
C PHE A 17 3.82 -2.44 5.28
N LEU A 18 4.53 -2.50 4.16
CA LEU A 18 4.54 -1.38 3.23
C LEU A 18 3.31 -1.47 2.32
N LEU A 19 2.36 -0.56 2.53
CA LEU A 19 1.05 -0.59 1.86
C LEU A 19 0.84 0.61 0.92
N VAL A 20 1.92 1.18 0.37
CA VAL A 20 1.89 2.25 -0.63
C VAL A 20 2.95 1.95 -1.69
N ASP A 21 2.54 1.81 -2.95
CA ASP A 21 3.44 1.47 -4.05
C ASP A 21 3.98 2.70 -4.78
N ARG A 22 3.17 3.76 -4.85
CA ARG A 22 3.48 4.96 -5.62
C ARG A 22 2.77 6.19 -5.09
N ILE A 23 3.43 7.34 -5.17
CA ILE A 23 2.81 8.66 -4.99
C ILE A 23 2.64 9.34 -6.34
N LEU A 24 1.39 9.70 -6.67
CA LEU A 24 1.01 10.40 -7.89
C LEU A 24 1.21 11.91 -7.75
N GLU A 25 0.67 12.50 -6.68
CA GLU A 25 0.63 13.95 -6.43
C GLU A 25 1.06 14.25 -5.00
N ILE A 26 1.74 15.39 -4.81
CA ILE A 26 2.08 15.98 -3.51
C ILE A 26 1.92 17.49 -3.65
N GLU A 27 1.09 18.10 -2.80
CA GLU A 27 0.87 19.54 -2.72
C GLU A 27 1.35 20.04 -1.34
N GLY A 28 2.66 20.25 -1.22
CA GLY A 28 3.30 20.65 0.03
C GLY A 28 2.87 19.76 1.20
N ASP A 29 2.40 20.38 2.28
CA ASP A 29 1.90 19.70 3.48
C ASP A 29 0.36 19.53 3.48
N GLN A 30 -0.32 19.91 2.40
CA GLN A 30 -1.78 19.98 2.35
C GLN A 30 -2.41 18.67 1.85
N LYS A 31 -1.82 18.05 0.83
CA LYS A 31 -2.42 16.90 0.14
C LYS A 31 -1.36 15.98 -0.46
N ILE A 32 -1.64 14.68 -0.40
CA ILE A 32 -0.89 13.62 -1.07
C ILE A 32 -1.87 12.63 -1.70
N VAL A 33 -1.58 12.17 -2.92
CA VAL A 33 -2.36 11.13 -3.61
C VAL A 33 -1.44 9.94 -3.88
N GLY A 34 -1.76 8.80 -3.29
CA GLY A 34 -0.99 7.55 -3.42
C GLY A 34 -1.82 6.42 -4.01
N ILE A 35 -1.13 5.37 -4.48
CA ILE A 35 -1.73 4.13 -4.94
C ILE A 35 -1.06 2.96 -4.21
N LYS A 36 -1.90 2.01 -3.79
CA LYS A 36 -1.53 0.63 -3.48
C LYS A 36 -2.22 -0.28 -4.47
N ASN A 37 -1.46 -1.06 -5.24
CA ASN A 37 -2.03 -2.12 -6.06
C ASN A 37 -2.49 -3.26 -5.16
N VAL A 38 -3.60 -3.88 -5.53
CA VAL A 38 -4.18 -5.01 -4.81
C VAL A 38 -4.08 -6.25 -5.70
N THR A 39 -3.50 -7.32 -5.16
CA THR A 39 -3.34 -8.59 -5.89
C THR A 39 -3.66 -9.76 -4.98
N PHE A 40 -4.27 -10.82 -5.53
CA PHE A 40 -4.58 -12.04 -4.76
C PHE A 40 -3.32 -12.69 -4.14
N ASN A 41 -2.12 -12.39 -4.66
CA ASN A 41 -0.85 -12.89 -4.13
C ASN A 41 -0.39 -12.25 -2.81
N GLU A 42 -1.25 -11.50 -2.12
CA GLU A 42 -0.95 -10.90 -0.81
C GLU A 42 -1.34 -11.84 0.35
N GLY A 43 -0.49 -11.97 1.36
CA GLY A 43 -0.62 -12.98 2.41
C GLY A 43 -1.92 -12.94 3.21
N PHE A 44 -2.51 -11.75 3.41
CA PHE A 44 -3.77 -11.62 4.15
C PHE A 44 -4.99 -12.19 3.41
N PHE A 45 -4.94 -12.34 2.08
CA PHE A 45 -6.05 -12.95 1.31
C PHE A 45 -6.21 -14.45 1.56
N GLN A 46 -5.20 -15.12 2.13
CA GLN A 46 -5.34 -16.51 2.58
C GLN A 46 -6.36 -16.64 3.73
N GLY A 47 -6.47 -15.62 4.58
CA GLY A 47 -7.34 -15.62 5.77
C GLY A 47 -8.51 -14.64 5.72
N HIS A 48 -8.52 -13.70 4.78
CA HIS A 48 -9.53 -12.62 4.73
C HIS A 48 -10.18 -12.52 3.34
N PHE A 49 -11.14 -13.39 2.99
CA PHE A 49 -11.55 -14.63 3.66
C PHE A 49 -11.31 -15.81 2.71
N PRO A 50 -11.17 -17.06 3.23
CA PRO A 50 -11.07 -18.24 2.37
C PRO A 50 -12.20 -18.28 1.33
N ASN A 51 -11.85 -18.50 0.06
CA ASN A 51 -12.77 -18.48 -1.10
C ASN A 51 -13.50 -17.15 -1.37
N ARG A 52 -13.17 -16.08 -0.65
CA ARG A 52 -13.73 -14.75 -0.84
C ARG A 52 -12.68 -13.69 -0.44
N PRO A 53 -11.66 -13.44 -1.27
CA PRO A 53 -10.62 -12.47 -0.96
C PRO A 53 -11.21 -11.06 -0.87
N VAL A 54 -11.03 -10.41 0.28
CA VAL A 54 -11.50 -9.05 0.58
C VAL A 54 -10.36 -8.28 1.22
N MET A 55 -10.08 -7.04 0.78
CA MET A 55 -9.02 -6.24 1.40
C MET A 55 -9.43 -5.93 2.86
N PRO A 56 -8.59 -6.23 3.87
CA PRO A 56 -8.90 -5.86 5.24
C PRO A 56 -9.06 -4.34 5.37
N GLY A 57 -10.23 -3.89 5.84
CA GLY A 57 -10.52 -2.45 5.95
C GLY A 57 -9.59 -1.70 6.89
N VAL A 58 -9.02 -2.38 7.89
CA VAL A 58 -8.03 -1.81 8.83
C VAL A 58 -6.66 -1.55 8.20
N LEU A 59 -6.43 -2.00 6.97
CA LEU A 59 -5.19 -1.79 6.20
C LEU A 59 -5.32 -0.68 5.14
N ILE A 60 -6.46 0.02 5.09
CA ILE A 60 -6.79 1.14 4.20
C ILE A 60 -6.79 2.42 5.02
#